data_AF-A0A7J2Z1D7-F1
#
_entry.id   AF-A0A7J2Z1D7-F1
#
_cell.length_a   1.000
_cell.length_b   1.000
_cell.length_c   1.000
_cell.angle_alpha   90.00
_cell.angle_beta   90.00
_cell.angle_gamma   90.00
#
_symmetry.space_group_name_H-M   'P 1'
#
loop_
_entity.id
_entity.type
_entity.pdbx_description
1 polymer ?
#
loop_
_entity_poly.entity_id
_entity_poly.type
_entity_poly.pdbx_seq_one_letter_code
_entity_poly.pdbx_strand_id
1 'polypeptide(L)'
;MKKEKQSEKVENMRMSNHDYKRSEKKEILKERDDRIRSNRIGIVRLLVIFTIVLGLFMYGCIQNQTEIGGIIKKNITKNETNMTIPPVTNETKNETQIKACEELTTGKEECLIQRAYDNNNINDCKALLAITSDEKYNTNQYIKCINTIAQLNYSYCSEINETYERDSCFNSVVNRFGDAVCYMIENETVKKNCLLREYVENCRLDDEYKRNICNAIATSNAAFCERMQTQLQKDECYLNYSISKGENECSNISSEGIRLACQSIVTNNIVCGTSSVIQIQDYCYQYYSVYTSSCNWCDVINGTNYKDNCYKLCTLNTNSSSYCSRISTETKRDECYFNFAISKNDVLSCDKIVGTLSKKTCVQKVALADAKPNECEILLNTKSFSLKEVSDCYLQVVAGSKVSFENCQAMKDGYYKDQCIYLAIKREGLATDYCAFILDSSLRNMCEKG
;
A
#
# COMPACT_ATOMS: atom_id res chain seq x y z
N MET A 1 24.65 -57.72 -53.03
CA MET A 1 23.51 -58.25 -52.23
C MET A 1 23.45 -57.84 -50.76
N LYS A 2 24.41 -58.10 -49.85
CA LYS A 2 24.29 -57.65 -48.44
C LYS A 2 24.51 -56.13 -48.23
N LYS A 3 25.36 -55.49 -49.04
CA LYS A 3 25.60 -54.03 -48.97
C LYS A 3 24.46 -53.17 -49.57
N GLU A 4 23.74 -53.68 -50.58
CA GLU A 4 22.60 -52.94 -51.18
C GLU A 4 21.41 -52.85 -50.23
N LYS A 5 21.08 -53.92 -49.50
CA LYS A 5 19.98 -53.89 -48.52
C LYS A 5 20.22 -52.94 -47.33
N GLN A 6 21.47 -52.56 -47.06
CA GLN A 6 21.81 -51.65 -45.97
C GLN A 6 21.73 -50.19 -46.41
N SER A 7 21.96 -49.90 -47.69
CA SER A 7 21.78 -48.59 -48.32
C SER A 7 20.30 -48.18 -48.34
N GLU A 8 19.43 -49.08 -48.78
CA GLU A 8 17.98 -48.84 -48.93
C GLU A 8 17.27 -48.56 -47.58
N LYS A 9 17.79 -49.15 -46.48
CA LYS A 9 17.25 -48.93 -45.14
C LYS A 9 17.62 -47.55 -44.56
N VAL A 10 18.78 -47.00 -44.94
CA VAL A 10 19.21 -45.66 -44.49
C VAL A 10 18.44 -44.57 -45.26
N GLU A 11 18.13 -44.81 -46.53
CA GLU A 11 17.41 -43.85 -47.37
C GLU A 11 15.93 -43.73 -46.96
N ASN A 12 15.27 -44.86 -46.66
CA ASN A 12 13.90 -44.86 -46.10
C ASN A 12 13.81 -44.17 -44.74
N MET A 13 14.86 -44.24 -43.91
CA MET A 13 14.88 -43.58 -42.61
C MET A 13 15.11 -42.06 -42.73
N ARG A 14 15.81 -41.60 -43.77
CA ARG A 14 15.97 -40.16 -44.08
C ARG A 14 14.69 -39.53 -44.61
N MET A 15 13.91 -40.25 -45.41
CA MET A 15 12.64 -39.76 -45.96
C MET A 15 11.60 -39.53 -44.84
N SER A 16 11.48 -40.46 -43.88
CA SER A 16 10.56 -40.34 -42.75
C SER A 16 10.86 -39.15 -41.83
N ASN A 17 12.14 -38.81 -41.65
CA ASN A 17 12.55 -37.69 -40.79
C ASN A 17 12.29 -36.32 -41.42
N HIS A 18 12.28 -36.23 -42.75
CA HIS A 18 11.97 -35.00 -43.46
C HIS A 18 10.47 -34.67 -43.40
N ASP A 19 9.61 -35.67 -43.50
CA ASP A 19 8.16 -35.49 -43.40
C ASP A 19 7.70 -35.13 -41.98
N TYR A 20 8.35 -35.71 -40.95
CA TYR A 20 8.11 -35.34 -39.56
C TYR A 20 8.40 -33.85 -39.29
N LYS A 21 9.56 -33.35 -39.73
CA LYS A 21 9.93 -31.92 -39.57
C LYS A 21 8.99 -30.98 -40.34
N ARG A 22 8.42 -31.44 -41.47
CA ARG A 22 7.47 -30.65 -42.25
C ARG A 22 6.11 -30.56 -41.58
N SER A 23 5.69 -31.60 -40.85
CA SER A 23 4.49 -31.60 -40.01
C SER A 23 4.61 -30.63 -38.83
N GLU A 24 5.71 -30.71 -38.08
CA GLU A 24 5.97 -29.88 -36.90
C GLU A 24 6.01 -28.39 -37.25
N LYS A 25 6.63 -28.02 -38.38
CA LYS A 25 6.66 -26.63 -38.85
C LYS A 25 5.27 -26.07 -39.20
N LYS A 26 4.34 -26.91 -39.65
CA LYS A 26 2.96 -26.48 -39.97
C LYS A 26 2.15 -26.22 -38.70
N GLU A 27 2.33 -27.01 -37.64
CA GLU A 27 1.66 -26.77 -36.35
C GLU A 27 2.14 -25.47 -35.69
N ILE A 28 3.46 -25.22 -35.69
CA ILE A 28 4.04 -24.00 -35.12
C ILE A 28 3.53 -22.74 -35.84
N LEU A 29 3.38 -22.78 -37.17
CA LEU A 29 2.85 -21.67 -37.95
C LEU A 29 1.36 -21.42 -37.64
N LYS A 30 0.57 -22.49 -37.50
CA LYS A 30 -0.85 -22.40 -37.15
C LYS A 30 -1.05 -21.78 -35.76
N GLU A 31 -0.25 -22.19 -34.78
CA GLU A 31 -0.33 -21.65 -33.41
C GLU A 31 0.12 -20.18 -33.31
N ARG A 32 0.99 -19.74 -34.24
CA ARG A 32 1.40 -18.33 -34.34
C ARG A 32 0.30 -17.45 -34.92
N ASP A 33 -0.42 -17.94 -35.93
CA ASP A 33 -1.54 -17.22 -36.55
C ASP A 33 -2.74 -17.08 -35.60
N ASP A 34 -3.03 -18.12 -34.81
CA ASP A 34 -4.12 -18.08 -33.81
C ASP A 34 -3.82 -17.08 -32.68
N ARG A 35 -2.55 -16.97 -32.24
CA ARG A 35 -2.11 -15.93 -31.28
C ARG A 35 -2.25 -14.52 -31.83
N ILE A 36 -1.90 -14.29 -33.09
CA ILE A 36 -2.03 -12.97 -33.73
C ILE A 36 -3.52 -12.59 -33.86
N ARG A 37 -4.39 -13.57 -34.19
CA ARG A 37 -5.84 -13.34 -34.31
C ARG A 37 -6.48 -13.02 -32.95
N SER A 38 -6.06 -13.69 -31.88
CA SER A 38 -6.51 -13.40 -30.50
C SER A 38 -6.13 -11.99 -30.04
N ASN A 39 -4.88 -11.56 -30.28
CA ASN A 39 -4.43 -10.22 -29.88
C ASN A 39 -5.16 -9.09 -30.63
N ARG A 40 -5.53 -9.29 -31.91
CA ARG A 40 -6.31 -8.30 -32.66
C ARG A 40 -7.71 -8.10 -32.08
N ILE A 41 -8.36 -9.16 -31.59
CA ILE A 41 -9.69 -9.08 -30.97
C ILE A 41 -9.60 -8.32 -29.63
N GLY A 42 -8.53 -8.51 -28.87
CA GLY A 42 -8.30 -7.78 -27.62
C GLY A 42 -8.17 -6.26 -27.83
N ILE A 43 -7.37 -5.83 -28.81
CA ILE A 43 -7.16 -4.40 -29.11
C ILE A 43 -8.46 -3.72 -29.55
N VAL A 44 -9.26 -4.38 -30.39
CA VAL A 44 -10.55 -3.82 -30.84
C VAL A 44 -11.53 -3.64 -29.68
N ARG A 45 -11.61 -4.62 -28.76
CA ARG A 45 -12.44 -4.49 -27.55
C ARG A 45 -11.97 -3.34 -26.65
N LEU A 46 -10.67 -3.15 -26.51
CA LEU A 46 -10.11 -2.09 -25.67
C LEU A 46 -10.41 -0.69 -26.25
N LEU A 47 -10.33 -0.53 -27.57
CA LEU A 47 -10.69 0.72 -28.25
C LEU A 47 -12.18 1.05 -28.13
N VAL A 48 -13.07 0.06 -28.22
CA VAL A 48 -14.52 0.27 -28.04
C VAL A 48 -14.86 0.67 -26.59
N ILE A 49 -14.20 0.07 -25.60
CA ILE A 49 -14.39 0.47 -24.20
C ILE A 49 -13.88 1.90 -23.97
N PHE A 50 -12.72 2.23 -24.53
CA PHE A 50 -12.13 3.56 -24.39
C PHE A 50 -13.01 4.66 -25.00
N THR A 51 -13.64 4.41 -26.16
CA THR A 51 -14.57 5.38 -26.77
C THR A 51 -15.87 5.54 -25.99
N ILE A 52 -16.40 4.47 -25.37
CA ILE A 52 -17.58 4.55 -24.48
C ILE A 52 -17.25 5.37 -23.23
N VAL A 53 -16.09 5.14 -22.61
CA VAL A 53 -15.67 5.88 -21.41
C VAL A 53 -15.46 7.37 -21.73
N LEU A 54 -14.78 7.69 -22.84
CA LEU A 54 -14.63 9.08 -23.30
C LEU A 54 -15.99 9.75 -23.59
N GLY A 55 -16.94 9.01 -24.18
CA GLY A 55 -18.30 9.51 -24.38
C GLY A 55 -19.00 9.87 -23.07
N LEU A 56 -18.89 9.01 -22.05
CA LEU A 56 -19.49 9.28 -20.74
C LEU A 56 -18.86 10.48 -20.02
N PHE A 57 -17.54 10.68 -20.17
CA PHE A 57 -16.86 11.86 -19.61
C PHE A 57 -17.28 13.16 -20.29
N MET A 58 -17.51 13.16 -21.60
CA MET A 58 -17.93 14.36 -22.33
C MET A 58 -19.40 14.72 -22.10
N TYR A 59 -20.28 13.74 -21.87
CA TYR A 59 -21.70 13.98 -21.55
C TYR A 59 -21.95 14.38 -20.08
N GLY A 60 -21.03 14.08 -19.17
CA GLY A 60 -21.15 14.40 -17.73
C GLY A 60 -21.02 15.87 -17.35
N CYS A 61 -20.60 16.76 -18.26
CA CYS A 61 -20.33 18.16 -17.95
C CYS A 61 -21.46 19.16 -18.32
N ILE A 62 -22.61 18.71 -18.84
CA ILE A 62 -23.63 19.63 -19.42
C ILE A 62 -24.87 19.88 -18.53
N GLN A 63 -24.99 19.28 -17.35
CA GLN A 63 -26.14 19.55 -16.47
C GLN A 63 -25.73 19.89 -15.04
N ASN A 64 -25.44 21.17 -14.76
CA ASN A 64 -25.98 21.83 -13.56
C ASN A 64 -25.70 23.35 -13.55
N GLN A 65 -26.57 24.13 -14.19
CA GLN A 65 -26.88 25.49 -13.75
C GLN A 65 -28.40 25.65 -13.81
N THR A 66 -29.07 25.24 -12.73
CA THR A 66 -30.39 25.80 -12.39
C THR A 66 -30.28 26.41 -11.01
N GLU A 67 -30.32 27.73 -10.99
CA GLU A 67 -30.42 28.55 -9.80
C GLU A 67 -31.75 28.24 -9.09
N ILE A 68 -31.68 27.86 -7.82
CA ILE A 68 -32.81 27.96 -6.90
C ILE A 68 -32.34 28.83 -5.74
N GLY A 69 -32.76 30.10 -5.77
CA GLY A 69 -32.68 31.01 -4.65
C GLY A 69 -33.62 30.56 -3.53
N GLY A 70 -33.05 30.08 -2.44
CA GLY A 70 -33.74 29.75 -1.20
C GLY A 70 -33.10 30.50 -0.03
N ILE A 71 -33.82 31.49 0.49
CA ILE A 71 -33.45 32.27 1.67
C ILE A 71 -33.47 31.34 2.90
N ILE A 72 -32.30 30.97 3.42
CA ILE A 72 -32.15 30.35 4.74
C ILE A 72 -31.62 31.41 5.70
N LYS A 73 -32.51 31.92 6.57
CA LYS A 73 -32.11 32.68 7.76
C LYS A 73 -31.45 31.71 8.75
N LYS A 74 -30.13 31.80 8.89
CA LYS A 74 -29.38 31.13 9.97
C LYS A 74 -29.41 32.05 11.20
N ASN A 75 -30.12 31.61 12.23
CA ASN A 75 -30.00 32.17 13.58
C ASN A 75 -28.62 31.76 14.13
N ILE A 76 -27.72 32.75 14.23
CA ILE A 76 -26.44 32.60 14.91
C ILE A 76 -26.67 32.99 16.37
N THR A 77 -26.80 31.99 17.23
CA THR A 77 -26.74 32.17 18.69
C THR A 77 -25.26 32.36 19.06
N LYS A 78 -24.87 33.61 19.35
CA LYS A 78 -23.58 33.92 19.97
C LYS A 78 -23.61 33.45 21.42
N ASN A 79 -22.81 32.44 21.75
CA ASN A 79 -22.41 32.16 23.13
C ASN A 79 -21.01 32.74 23.32
N GLU A 80 -20.95 33.96 23.85
CA GLU A 80 -19.73 34.60 24.31
C GLU A 80 -19.40 34.06 25.70
N THR A 81 -18.41 33.16 25.79
CA THR A 81 -17.76 32.82 27.05
C THR A 81 -16.80 33.96 27.43
N ASN A 82 -17.26 34.83 28.32
CA ASN A 82 -16.47 35.87 28.97
C ASN A 82 -15.35 35.24 29.81
N MET A 83 -14.11 35.33 29.32
CA MET A 83 -12.92 35.12 30.14
C MET A 83 -12.57 36.45 30.81
N THR A 84 -12.83 36.53 32.11
CA THR A 84 -12.54 37.72 32.94
C THR A 84 -11.04 37.83 33.16
N ILE A 85 -10.38 38.73 32.43
CA ILE A 85 -9.00 39.15 32.67
C ILE A 85 -9.03 40.19 33.79
N PRO A 86 -8.18 40.09 34.83
CA PRO A 86 -8.15 41.05 35.93
C PRO A 86 -7.72 42.45 35.43
N PRO A 87 -8.23 43.52 36.08
CA PRO A 87 -7.99 44.89 35.65
C PRO A 87 -6.52 45.26 35.85
N VAL A 88 -5.79 45.38 34.74
CA VAL A 88 -4.47 45.99 34.71
C VAL A 88 -4.67 47.50 34.88
N THR A 89 -4.26 48.02 36.02
CA THR A 89 -4.17 49.45 36.31
C THR A 89 -3.15 50.09 35.37
N ASN A 90 -3.65 50.92 34.44
CA ASN A 90 -2.83 51.74 33.54
C ASN A 90 -2.11 52.83 34.33
N GLU A 91 -0.85 52.57 34.69
CA GLU A 91 0.11 53.64 34.93
C GLU A 91 0.44 54.32 33.60
N THR A 92 0.08 55.59 33.50
CA THR A 92 0.39 56.48 32.37
C THR A 92 1.90 56.71 32.32
N LYS A 93 2.63 55.81 31.65
CA LYS A 93 4.03 56.06 31.27
C LYS A 93 4.05 57.10 30.16
N ASN A 94 4.73 58.21 30.44
CA ASN A 94 5.10 59.27 29.49
C ASN A 94 5.36 58.70 28.09
N GLU A 95 4.58 59.16 27.11
CA GLU A 95 4.85 59.03 25.67
C GLU A 95 6.20 59.67 25.37
N THR A 96 7.25 58.89 25.55
CA THR A 96 8.55 59.19 24.98
C THR A 96 8.36 58.90 23.50
N GLN A 97 8.32 59.94 22.66
CA GLN A 97 8.19 59.82 21.21
C GLN A 97 9.10 58.68 20.73
N ILE A 98 8.49 57.57 20.30
CA ILE A 98 9.22 56.43 19.76
C ILE A 98 9.90 56.98 18.51
N LYS A 99 11.23 57.16 18.59
CA LYS A 99 12.02 57.55 17.42
C LYS A 99 11.69 56.59 16.29
N ALA A 100 11.40 57.15 15.12
CA ALA A 100 11.16 56.35 13.93
C ALA A 100 12.37 55.41 13.73
N CYS A 101 12.14 54.12 13.46
CA CYS A 101 13.22 53.14 13.29
C CYS A 101 14.28 53.60 12.28
N GLU A 102 13.87 54.45 11.34
CA GLU A 102 14.68 55.09 10.32
C GLU A 102 15.82 55.97 10.89
N GLU A 103 15.64 56.56 12.07
CA GLU A 103 16.60 57.45 12.75
C GLU A 103 17.65 56.70 13.58
N LEU A 104 17.49 55.39 13.76
CA LEU A 104 18.42 54.58 14.55
C LEU A 104 19.67 54.25 13.72
N THR A 105 20.83 54.57 14.27
CA THR A 105 22.15 54.21 13.71
C THR A 105 22.59 52.79 14.09
N THR A 106 22.02 52.24 15.17
CA THR A 106 22.27 50.88 15.66
C THR A 106 20.93 50.25 16.06
N GLY A 107 20.73 48.96 15.77
CA GLY A 107 19.49 48.25 16.07
C GLY A 107 18.30 48.62 15.16
N LYS A 108 18.57 49.18 13.97
CA LYS A 108 17.54 49.55 13.01
C LYS A 108 16.78 48.32 12.51
N GLU A 109 17.48 47.21 12.30
CA GLU A 109 16.93 45.94 11.87
C GLU A 109 15.95 45.38 12.91
N GLU A 110 16.35 45.30 14.18
CA GLU A 110 15.50 44.82 15.26
C GLU A 110 14.26 45.72 15.44
N CYS A 111 14.43 47.04 15.34
CA CYS A 111 13.31 47.98 15.41
C CYS A 111 12.30 47.73 14.28
N LEU A 112 12.77 47.56 13.04
CA LEU A 112 11.91 47.30 11.88
C LEU A 112 11.20 45.95 11.97
N ILE A 113 11.90 44.90 12.43
CA ILE A 113 11.29 43.57 12.64
C ILE A 113 10.20 43.64 13.71
N GLN A 114 10.47 44.30 14.83
CA GLN A 114 9.49 44.46 15.91
C GLN A 114 8.28 45.27 15.44
N ARG A 115 8.51 46.38 14.73
CA ARG A 115 7.44 47.20 14.15
C ARG A 115 6.60 46.42 13.14
N ALA A 116 7.23 45.61 12.29
CA ALA A 116 6.54 44.73 11.34
C ALA A 116 5.64 43.73 12.06
N TYR A 117 6.11 43.16 13.18
CA TYR A 117 5.34 42.23 14.02
C TYR A 117 4.16 42.92 14.70
N ASP A 118 4.42 44.03 15.40
CA ASP A 118 3.40 44.77 16.15
C ASP A 118 2.27 45.28 15.25
N ASN A 119 2.61 45.69 14.02
CA ASN A 119 1.65 46.21 13.04
C ASN A 119 1.15 45.16 12.05
N ASN A 120 1.66 43.92 12.10
CA ASN A 120 1.39 42.88 11.12
C ASN A 120 1.57 43.37 9.65
N ASN A 121 2.66 44.07 9.38
CA ASN A 121 2.88 44.81 8.12
C ASN A 121 4.18 44.36 7.42
N ILE A 122 4.02 43.69 6.29
CA ILE A 122 5.15 43.19 5.49
C ILE A 122 6.03 44.31 4.89
N ASN A 123 5.48 45.52 4.69
CA ASN A 123 6.24 46.62 4.10
C ASN A 123 7.40 47.05 5.00
N ASP A 124 7.26 46.90 6.33
CA ASP A 124 8.36 47.13 7.28
C ASP A 124 9.50 46.12 7.08
N CYS A 125 9.19 44.86 6.74
CA CYS A 125 10.21 43.87 6.35
C CYS A 125 10.88 44.27 5.03
N LYS A 126 10.14 44.75 4.03
CA LYS A 126 10.70 45.15 2.72
C LYS A 126 11.73 46.28 2.85
N ALA A 127 11.61 47.14 3.87
CA ALA A 127 12.62 48.16 4.16
C ALA A 127 14.00 47.59 4.52
N LEU A 128 14.06 46.34 5.02
CA LEU A 128 15.32 45.65 5.34
C LEU A 128 16.17 45.34 4.10
N LEU A 129 15.56 45.26 2.91
CA LEU A 129 16.26 44.98 1.65
C LEU A 129 17.23 46.11 1.22
N ALA A 130 17.10 47.30 1.81
CA ALA A 130 17.86 48.50 1.43
C ALA A 130 18.77 49.05 2.55
N ILE A 131 19.01 48.29 3.63
CA ILE A 131 19.75 48.82 4.80
C ILE A 131 21.26 48.91 4.54
N THR A 132 21.84 47.88 3.93
CA THR A 132 23.28 47.83 3.63
C THR A 132 23.54 47.63 2.15
N SER A 133 24.80 47.75 1.73
CA SER A 133 25.22 47.39 0.38
C SER A 133 25.40 45.86 0.18
N ASP A 134 25.36 45.07 1.26
CA ASP A 134 25.47 43.62 1.20
C ASP A 134 24.07 43.00 0.99
N GLU A 135 23.79 42.63 -0.27
CA GLU A 135 22.52 42.04 -0.68
C GLU A 135 22.19 40.76 0.10
N LYS A 136 23.19 39.91 0.35
CA LYS A 136 22.98 38.64 1.07
C LYS A 136 22.61 38.90 2.53
N TYR A 137 23.27 39.85 3.18
CA TYR A 137 22.91 40.26 4.54
C TYR A 137 21.48 40.79 4.60
N ASN A 138 21.12 41.69 3.69
CA ASN A 138 19.78 42.28 3.62
C ASN A 138 18.69 41.21 3.39
N THR A 139 18.92 40.25 2.48
CA THR A 139 18.00 39.13 2.22
C THR A 139 17.83 38.24 3.46
N ASN A 140 18.90 37.97 4.22
CA ASN A 140 18.79 37.20 5.47
C ASN A 140 17.96 37.94 6.53
N GLN A 141 18.13 39.26 6.68
CA GLN A 141 17.31 40.05 7.61
C GLN A 141 15.85 40.12 7.16
N TYR A 142 15.60 40.24 5.86
CA TYR A 142 14.26 40.16 5.29
C TYR A 142 13.58 38.82 5.61
N ILE A 143 14.26 37.69 5.36
CA ILE A 143 13.72 36.35 5.67
C ILE A 143 13.46 36.20 7.17
N LYS A 144 14.36 36.67 8.03
CA LYS A 144 14.18 36.68 9.50
C LYS A 144 12.93 37.48 9.90
N CYS A 145 12.70 38.62 9.28
CA CYS A 145 11.50 39.44 9.49
C CYS A 145 10.23 38.70 9.06
N ILE A 146 10.22 38.14 7.84
CA ILE A 146 9.09 37.34 7.32
C ILE A 146 8.77 36.18 8.24
N ASN A 147 9.76 35.38 8.67
CA ASN A 147 9.57 34.27 9.59
C ASN A 147 8.95 34.71 10.93
N THR A 148 9.26 35.92 11.38
CA THR A 148 8.72 36.49 12.63
C THR A 148 7.25 36.88 12.45
N ILE A 149 6.90 37.61 11.40
CA ILE A 149 5.52 38.04 11.16
C ILE A 149 4.62 36.91 10.64
N ALA A 150 5.20 35.87 10.02
CA ALA A 150 4.47 34.68 9.57
C ALA A 150 3.83 33.91 10.73
N GLN A 151 4.32 34.11 11.96
CA GLN A 151 3.67 33.60 13.17
C GLN A 151 2.27 34.21 13.35
N LEU A 152 1.98 35.40 12.84
CA LEU A 152 0.65 36.03 12.91
C LEU A 152 -0.22 35.67 11.70
N ASN A 153 0.39 35.51 10.53
CA ASN A 153 -0.28 35.10 9.30
C ASN A 153 0.68 34.31 8.40
N TYR A 154 0.44 33.01 8.24
CA TYR A 154 1.30 32.11 7.46
C TYR A 154 1.43 32.52 5.98
N SER A 155 0.51 33.33 5.44
CA SER A 155 0.58 33.75 4.03
C SER A 155 1.83 34.57 3.73
N TYR A 156 2.48 35.20 4.71
CA TYR A 156 3.73 35.93 4.46
C TYR A 156 4.88 35.03 4.04
N CYS A 157 4.86 33.73 4.37
CA CYS A 157 5.89 32.81 3.89
C CYS A 157 5.95 32.75 2.35
N SER A 158 4.85 32.99 1.63
CA SER A 158 4.87 33.00 0.16
C SER A 158 5.64 34.18 -0.44
N GLU A 159 6.00 35.19 0.37
CA GLU A 159 6.78 36.36 -0.07
C GLU A 159 8.30 36.11 0.00
N ILE A 160 8.71 34.91 0.40
CA ILE A 160 10.10 34.43 0.31
C ILE A 160 10.30 33.81 -1.07
N ASN A 161 11.27 34.33 -1.83
CA ASN A 161 11.56 33.87 -3.19
C ASN A 161 12.28 32.51 -3.20
N GLU A 162 13.22 32.30 -2.28
CA GLU A 162 14.00 31.07 -2.17
C GLU A 162 13.13 29.92 -1.65
N THR A 163 12.91 28.88 -2.48
CA THR A 163 12.02 27.75 -2.15
C THR A 163 12.37 27.09 -0.81
N TYR A 164 13.65 26.87 -0.51
CA TYR A 164 14.06 26.24 0.75
C TYR A 164 13.66 27.05 1.98
N GLU A 165 13.87 28.37 1.94
CA GLU A 165 13.55 29.28 3.04
C GLU A 165 12.04 29.49 3.18
N ARG A 166 11.32 29.54 2.05
CA ARG A 166 9.85 29.56 2.01
C ARG A 166 9.26 28.31 2.66
N ASP A 167 9.76 27.14 2.28
CA ASP A 167 9.32 25.85 2.83
C ASP A 167 9.66 25.73 4.33
N SER A 168 10.83 26.21 4.74
CA SER A 168 11.24 26.32 6.14
C SER A 168 10.29 27.22 6.94
N CYS A 169 9.91 28.37 6.38
CA CYS A 169 8.93 29.29 6.97
C CYS A 169 7.58 28.59 7.20
N PHE A 170 6.99 27.98 6.16
CA PHE A 170 5.74 27.24 6.28
C PHE A 170 5.83 26.12 7.33
N ASN A 171 6.93 25.37 7.33
CA ASN A 171 7.16 24.32 8.31
C ASN A 171 7.32 24.86 9.74
N SER A 172 7.77 26.10 9.93
CA SER A 172 7.92 26.71 11.26
C SER A 172 6.59 27.14 11.89
N VAL A 173 5.58 27.44 11.07
CA VAL A 173 4.28 27.97 11.54
C VAL A 173 3.18 26.91 11.61
N VAL A 174 3.46 25.66 11.20
CA VAL A 174 2.49 24.55 11.17
C VAL A 174 1.81 24.32 12.53
N ASN A 175 2.55 24.39 13.64
CA ASN A 175 2.00 24.15 14.99
C ASN A 175 0.89 25.14 15.36
N ARG A 176 0.87 26.32 14.72
CA ARG A 176 -0.09 27.39 15.01
C ARG A 176 -1.29 27.39 14.06
N PHE A 177 -1.07 27.07 12.78
CA PHE A 177 -2.10 27.17 11.73
C PHE A 177 -2.60 25.82 11.21
N GLY A 178 -2.04 24.71 11.69
CA GLY A 178 -2.40 23.35 11.33
C GLY A 178 -1.83 22.87 9.99
N ASP A 179 -2.16 21.62 9.65
CA ASP A 179 -1.57 20.88 8.53
C ASP A 179 -1.84 21.49 7.15
N ALA A 180 -2.88 22.32 7.02
CA ALA A 180 -3.18 23.04 5.78
C ALA A 180 -1.94 23.81 5.27
N VAL A 181 -1.10 24.29 6.19
CA VAL A 181 0.17 24.96 5.87
C VAL A 181 1.19 24.02 5.23
N CYS A 182 1.24 22.75 5.63
CA CYS A 182 2.18 21.80 5.02
C CYS A 182 1.92 21.60 3.53
N TYR A 183 0.69 21.81 3.04
CA TYR A 183 0.38 21.70 1.62
C TYR A 183 0.91 22.88 0.78
N MET A 184 1.35 23.96 1.42
CA MET A 184 2.02 25.10 0.77
C MET A 184 3.52 24.87 0.57
N ILE A 185 4.09 23.81 1.15
CA ILE A 185 5.50 23.44 1.01
C ILE A 185 5.72 22.79 -0.35
N GLU A 186 6.68 23.29 -1.13
CA GLU A 186 7.00 22.78 -2.46
C GLU A 186 7.94 21.57 -2.41
N ASN A 187 8.91 21.57 -1.49
CA ASN A 187 9.80 20.45 -1.30
C ASN A 187 9.05 19.25 -0.71
N GLU A 188 8.86 18.21 -1.51
CA GLU A 188 8.13 16.98 -1.12
C GLU A 188 8.69 16.31 0.15
N THR A 189 10.00 16.39 0.41
CA THR A 189 10.59 15.81 1.63
C THR A 189 10.21 16.62 2.86
N VAL A 190 10.31 17.95 2.79
CA VAL A 190 9.92 18.85 3.89
C VAL A 190 8.41 18.79 4.12
N LYS A 191 7.62 18.74 3.04
CA LYS A 191 6.16 18.57 3.09
C LYS A 191 5.76 17.29 3.78
N LYS A 192 6.36 16.16 3.39
CA LYS A 192 6.12 14.85 4.05
C LYS A 192 6.48 14.94 5.54
N ASN A 193 7.62 15.53 5.89
CA ASN A 193 8.03 15.67 7.30
C ASN A 193 7.13 16.63 8.10
N CYS A 194 6.68 17.72 7.50
CA CYS A 194 5.74 18.67 8.09
C CYS A 194 4.43 17.98 8.43
N LEU A 195 3.87 17.24 7.46
CA LEU A 195 2.67 16.43 7.68
C LEU A 195 2.93 15.45 8.81
N LEU A 196 4.06 14.75 8.84
CA LEU A 196 4.40 13.76 9.88
C LEU A 196 4.60 14.29 11.31
N ARG A 197 4.54 15.61 11.59
CA ARG A 197 4.77 16.17 12.94
C ARG A 197 3.66 15.94 13.94
N GLU A 198 2.39 15.87 13.51
CA GLU A 198 1.25 15.59 14.41
C GLU A 198 1.16 14.11 14.79
N TYR A 199 1.99 13.27 14.18
CA TYR A 199 1.91 11.83 14.32
C TYR A 199 2.72 11.36 15.50
N VAL A 200 2.12 10.48 16.31
CA VAL A 200 2.84 9.75 17.35
C VAL A 200 4.01 9.04 16.67
N GLU A 201 5.20 9.06 17.28
CA GLU A 201 6.42 8.56 16.63
C GLU A 201 6.27 7.11 16.13
N ASN A 202 5.51 6.29 16.87
CA ASN A 202 5.17 4.91 16.53
C ASN A 202 4.17 4.77 15.36
N CYS A 203 3.52 5.86 14.95
CA CYS A 203 2.53 5.92 13.87
C CYS A 203 3.11 6.49 12.57
N ARG A 204 4.42 6.67 12.43
CA ARG A 204 5.07 7.13 11.19
C ARG A 204 5.11 6.04 10.10
N LEU A 205 3.93 5.62 9.66
CA LEU A 205 3.74 4.68 8.56
C LEU A 205 3.71 5.43 7.23
N ASP A 206 4.28 4.86 6.17
CA ASP A 206 4.22 5.48 4.83
C ASP A 206 2.79 5.53 4.28
N ASP A 207 1.99 4.51 4.58
CA ASP A 207 0.59 4.41 4.21
C ASP A 207 -0.26 5.39 5.03
N GLU A 208 -0.84 6.39 4.35
CA GLU A 208 -1.66 7.43 4.97
C GLU A 208 -2.89 6.88 5.71
N TYR A 209 -3.54 5.87 5.16
CA TYR A 209 -4.71 5.24 5.76
C TYR A 209 -4.34 4.55 7.09
N LYS A 210 -3.30 3.71 7.09
CA LYS A 210 -2.84 3.05 8.33
C LYS A 210 -2.35 4.07 9.37
N ARG A 211 -1.68 5.11 8.89
CA ARG A 211 -1.13 6.18 9.71
C ARG A 211 -2.24 6.96 10.44
N ASN A 212 -3.32 7.35 9.74
CA ASN A 212 -4.45 8.05 10.34
C ASN A 212 -5.20 7.18 11.38
N ILE A 213 -5.39 5.88 11.12
CA ILE A 213 -5.96 4.94 12.12
C ILE A 213 -5.07 4.88 13.36
N CYS A 214 -3.76 4.71 13.17
CA CYS A 214 -2.80 4.64 14.26
C CYS A 214 -2.84 5.92 15.10
N ASN A 215 -2.86 7.10 14.48
CA ASN A 215 -2.98 8.37 15.20
C ASN A 215 -4.27 8.50 15.97
N ALA A 216 -5.41 8.15 15.36
CA ALA A 216 -6.70 8.19 16.04
C ALA A 216 -6.63 7.38 17.35
N ILE A 217 -6.11 6.16 17.27
CA ILE A 217 -5.95 5.28 18.42
C ILE A 217 -4.87 5.80 19.38
N ALA A 218 -3.70 6.23 18.92
CA ALA A 218 -2.61 6.61 19.82
C ALA A 218 -2.91 7.91 20.59
N THR A 219 -3.67 8.83 19.99
CA THR A 219 -4.02 10.13 20.58
C THR A 219 -5.41 10.18 21.23
N SER A 220 -6.21 9.11 21.09
CA SER A 220 -7.63 9.09 21.50
C SER A 220 -8.42 10.25 20.86
N ASN A 221 -8.17 10.51 19.58
CA ASN A 221 -8.83 11.56 18.83
C ASN A 221 -9.42 11.01 17.53
N ALA A 222 -10.72 10.72 17.53
CA ALA A 222 -11.42 10.18 16.38
C ALA A 222 -11.46 11.15 15.17
N ALA A 223 -11.17 12.45 15.35
CA ALA A 223 -11.14 13.42 14.25
C ALA A 223 -10.09 13.10 13.18
N PHE A 224 -9.06 12.30 13.49
CA PHE A 224 -8.15 11.78 12.46
C PHE A 224 -8.87 10.91 11.41
N CYS A 225 -9.98 10.26 11.77
CA CYS A 225 -10.78 9.50 10.82
C CYS A 225 -11.46 10.40 9.76
N GLU A 226 -11.73 11.68 10.07
CA GLU A 226 -12.32 12.60 9.09
C GLU A 226 -11.37 12.97 7.94
N ARG A 227 -10.07 12.73 8.10
CA ARG A 227 -9.04 13.01 7.09
C ARG A 227 -9.00 11.96 5.98
N MET A 228 -9.71 10.84 6.11
CA MET A 228 -9.72 9.80 5.08
C MET A 228 -10.44 10.26 3.81
N GLN A 229 -9.94 9.82 2.66
CA GLN A 229 -10.44 10.25 1.35
C GLN A 229 -11.79 9.63 0.99
N THR A 230 -12.02 8.36 1.38
CA THR A 230 -13.25 7.63 1.02
C THR A 230 -14.11 7.33 2.23
N GLN A 231 -15.43 7.27 2.06
CA GLN A 231 -16.34 6.94 3.16
C GLN A 231 -16.06 5.56 3.77
N LEU A 232 -15.67 4.58 2.96
CA LEU A 232 -15.30 3.26 3.46
C LEU A 232 -14.09 3.31 4.41
N GLN A 233 -13.06 4.10 4.05
CA GLN A 233 -11.90 4.29 4.92
C GLN A 233 -12.25 5.03 6.22
N LYS A 234 -13.16 6.02 6.16
CA LYS A 234 -13.69 6.69 7.35
C LYS A 234 -14.39 5.70 8.27
N ASP A 235 -15.32 4.92 7.71
CA ASP A 235 -16.10 3.91 8.43
C ASP A 235 -15.19 2.86 9.11
N GLU A 236 -14.17 2.37 8.40
CA GLU A 236 -13.18 1.43 8.96
C GLU A 236 -12.29 2.08 10.02
N CYS A 237 -11.95 3.35 9.88
CA CYS A 237 -11.19 4.08 10.90
C CYS A 237 -11.99 4.21 12.20
N TYR A 238 -13.25 4.66 12.12
CA TYR A 238 -14.13 4.76 13.28
C TYR A 238 -14.38 3.40 13.93
N LEU A 239 -14.53 2.33 13.14
CA LEU A 239 -14.62 0.98 13.67
C LEU A 239 -13.38 0.59 14.48
N ASN A 240 -12.19 0.72 13.90
CA ASN A 240 -10.93 0.37 14.57
C ASN A 240 -10.68 1.23 15.83
N TYR A 241 -10.97 2.53 15.74
CA TYR A 241 -10.90 3.45 16.88
C TYR A 241 -11.80 2.98 18.02
N SER A 242 -13.08 2.77 17.73
CA SER A 242 -14.10 2.42 18.72
C SER A 242 -13.77 1.11 19.44
N ILE A 243 -13.34 0.09 18.68
CA ILE A 243 -12.94 -1.21 19.23
C ILE A 243 -11.69 -1.08 20.11
N SER A 244 -10.68 -0.35 19.63
CA SER A 244 -9.39 -0.23 20.34
C SER A 244 -9.50 0.60 21.62
N LYS A 245 -10.41 1.58 21.64
CA LYS A 245 -10.62 2.47 22.79
C LYS A 245 -11.72 2.02 23.73
N GLY A 246 -12.60 1.14 23.29
CA GLY A 246 -13.85 0.85 24.01
C GLY A 246 -14.79 2.07 24.06
N GLU A 247 -14.58 3.05 23.18
CA GLU A 247 -15.42 4.25 23.05
C GLU A 247 -16.44 4.02 21.94
N ASN A 248 -17.67 4.48 22.15
CA ASN A 248 -18.75 4.26 21.17
C ASN A 248 -18.83 5.40 20.15
N GLU A 249 -17.85 5.45 19.24
CA GLU A 249 -17.89 6.34 18.07
C GLU A 249 -18.56 5.66 16.86
N CYS A 250 -19.26 4.54 17.09
CA CYS A 250 -19.94 3.78 16.04
C CYS A 250 -21.02 4.60 15.31
N SER A 251 -21.58 5.64 15.93
CA SER A 251 -22.56 6.53 15.29
C SER A 251 -22.01 7.32 14.10
N ASN A 252 -20.69 7.50 14.02
CA ASN A 252 -20.04 8.23 12.91
C ASN A 252 -19.80 7.33 11.68
N ILE A 253 -20.09 6.02 11.80
CA ILE A 253 -19.99 5.06 10.71
C ILE A 253 -21.23 5.17 9.82
N SER A 254 -21.05 5.53 8.55
CA SER A 254 -22.14 5.71 7.60
C SER A 254 -22.76 4.38 7.18
N SER A 255 -21.92 3.39 6.87
CA SER A 255 -22.34 2.03 6.51
C SER A 255 -23.06 1.33 7.65
N GLU A 256 -24.35 1.05 7.47
CA GLU A 256 -25.19 0.43 8.51
C GLU A 256 -24.65 -0.92 8.98
N GLY A 257 -24.16 -1.77 8.07
CA GLY A 257 -23.62 -3.08 8.44
C GLY A 257 -22.35 -2.98 9.29
N ILE A 258 -21.44 -2.05 8.95
CA ILE A 258 -20.22 -1.80 9.73
C ILE A 258 -20.59 -1.17 11.09
N ARG A 259 -21.54 -0.23 11.11
CA ARG A 259 -22.03 0.42 12.33
C ARG A 259 -22.63 -0.59 13.30
N LEU A 260 -23.49 -1.49 12.83
CA LEU A 260 -24.07 -2.54 13.68
C LEU A 260 -23.00 -3.52 14.19
N ALA A 261 -21.98 -3.83 13.39
CA ALA A 261 -20.86 -4.66 13.83
C ALA A 261 -20.04 -3.96 14.92
N CYS A 262 -19.73 -2.67 14.74
CA CYS A 262 -19.06 -1.83 15.72
C CYS A 262 -19.81 -1.84 17.06
N GLN A 263 -21.12 -1.56 17.02
CA GLN A 263 -21.99 -1.59 18.21
C GLN A 263 -21.97 -2.96 18.88
N SER A 264 -22.04 -4.04 18.08
CA SER A 264 -22.03 -5.40 18.60
C SER A 264 -20.73 -5.75 19.33
N ILE A 265 -19.59 -5.27 18.83
CA ILE A 265 -18.27 -5.52 19.40
C ILE A 265 -18.05 -4.68 20.66
N VAL A 266 -18.29 -3.36 20.59
CA VAL A 266 -18.05 -2.43 21.70
C VAL A 266 -18.96 -2.73 22.90
N THR A 267 -20.22 -3.13 22.64
CA THR A 267 -21.18 -3.44 23.71
C THR A 267 -21.17 -4.91 24.15
N ASN A 268 -20.40 -5.77 23.46
CA ASN A 268 -20.44 -7.23 23.63
C ASN A 268 -21.88 -7.82 23.58
N ASN A 269 -22.74 -7.23 22.75
CA ASN A 269 -24.13 -7.65 22.53
C ASN A 269 -24.43 -7.66 21.03
N ILE A 270 -24.69 -8.84 20.46
CA ILE A 270 -24.85 -8.98 19.02
C ILE A 270 -26.17 -8.38 18.51
N VAL A 271 -26.09 -7.25 17.81
CA VAL A 271 -27.23 -6.53 17.24
C VAL A 271 -27.34 -6.67 15.72
N CYS A 272 -26.53 -7.53 15.08
CA CYS A 272 -26.59 -7.72 13.62
C CYS A 272 -27.97 -8.17 13.10
N GLY A 273 -28.77 -8.85 13.93
CA GLY A 273 -30.11 -9.30 13.56
C GLY A 273 -31.21 -8.22 13.60
N THR A 274 -30.91 -6.98 14.00
CA THR A 274 -31.93 -5.93 14.15
C THR A 274 -32.33 -5.26 12.83
N SER A 275 -31.48 -5.33 11.80
CA SER A 275 -31.80 -4.75 10.48
C SER A 275 -32.81 -5.63 9.75
N SER A 276 -33.75 -5.05 8.99
CA SER A 276 -34.69 -5.82 8.15
C SER A 276 -34.09 -6.24 6.80
N VAL A 277 -32.93 -5.68 6.43
CA VAL A 277 -32.27 -5.93 5.14
C VAL A 277 -31.21 -7.01 5.30
N ILE A 278 -31.43 -8.18 4.70
CA ILE A 278 -30.54 -9.36 4.82
C ILE A 278 -29.08 -9.03 4.49
N GLN A 279 -28.83 -8.22 3.46
CA GLN A 279 -27.47 -7.84 3.06
C GLN A 279 -26.75 -7.04 4.15
N ILE A 280 -27.47 -6.21 4.91
CA ILE A 280 -26.92 -5.44 6.02
C ILE A 280 -26.59 -6.37 7.20
N GLN A 281 -27.47 -7.32 7.49
CA GLN A 281 -27.23 -8.35 8.52
C GLN A 281 -25.99 -9.18 8.18
N ASP A 282 -25.90 -9.70 6.95
CA ASP A 282 -24.79 -10.50 6.45
C ASP A 282 -23.46 -9.75 6.55
N TYR A 283 -23.47 -8.46 6.16
CA TYR A 283 -22.29 -7.62 6.22
C TYR A 283 -21.86 -7.32 7.66
N CYS A 284 -22.82 -7.12 8.57
CA CYS A 284 -22.57 -6.99 10.01
C CYS A 284 -21.92 -8.24 10.59
N TYR A 285 -22.50 -9.42 10.35
CA TYR A 285 -21.96 -10.69 10.83
C TYR A 285 -20.56 -10.97 10.28
N GLN A 286 -20.28 -10.60 9.01
CA GLN A 286 -18.95 -10.70 8.44
C GLN A 286 -17.92 -9.90 9.24
N TYR A 287 -18.17 -8.60 9.49
CA TYR A 287 -17.26 -7.75 10.27
C TYR A 287 -17.14 -8.24 11.71
N TYR A 288 -18.28 -8.55 12.36
CA TYR A 288 -18.29 -9.08 13.71
C TYR A 288 -17.42 -10.34 13.86
N SER A 289 -17.56 -11.30 12.94
CA SER A 289 -16.78 -12.55 12.94
C SER A 289 -15.28 -12.31 12.86
N VAL A 290 -14.86 -11.38 11.99
CA VAL A 290 -13.44 -11.09 11.75
C VAL A 290 -12.84 -10.39 12.96
N TYR A 291 -13.46 -9.32 13.46
CA TYR A 291 -12.89 -8.52 14.54
C TYR A 291 -12.91 -9.23 15.91
N THR A 292 -13.84 -10.15 16.13
CA THR A 292 -13.90 -10.96 17.36
C THR A 292 -13.18 -12.31 17.23
N SER A 293 -12.60 -12.61 16.06
CA SER A 293 -12.06 -13.93 15.72
C SER A 293 -13.05 -15.10 15.90
N SER A 294 -14.35 -14.80 15.98
CA SER A 294 -15.41 -15.77 16.24
C SER A 294 -16.03 -16.26 14.93
N CYS A 295 -15.25 -17.04 14.18
CA CYS A 295 -15.58 -17.43 12.81
C CYS A 295 -16.79 -18.36 12.63
N ASN A 296 -17.41 -18.81 13.73
CA ASN A 296 -18.67 -19.55 13.68
C ASN A 296 -19.85 -18.65 13.26
N TRP A 297 -19.74 -17.32 13.43
CA TRP A 297 -20.77 -16.38 12.98
C TRP A 297 -20.86 -16.29 11.46
N CYS A 298 -19.82 -16.71 10.72
CA CYS A 298 -19.90 -16.88 9.27
C CYS A 298 -20.97 -17.91 8.85
N ASP A 299 -21.37 -18.84 9.72
CA ASP A 299 -22.41 -19.83 9.39
C ASP A 299 -23.79 -19.23 9.28
N VAL A 300 -24.05 -18.17 10.03
CA VAL A 300 -25.35 -17.47 10.13
C VAL A 300 -25.60 -16.57 8.91
N ILE A 301 -24.55 -16.25 8.14
CA ILE A 301 -24.64 -15.43 6.93
C ILE A 301 -25.43 -16.18 5.85
N ASN A 302 -26.42 -15.52 5.26
CA ASN A 302 -27.29 -16.08 4.23
C ASN A 302 -26.68 -15.94 2.83
N GLY A 303 -26.16 -14.77 2.51
CA GLY A 303 -25.58 -14.45 1.21
C GLY A 303 -24.26 -15.16 0.98
N THR A 304 -24.21 -16.06 -0.01
CA THR A 304 -23.02 -16.86 -0.35
C THR A 304 -21.75 -16.02 -0.53
N ASN A 305 -21.84 -14.83 -1.12
CA ASN A 305 -20.68 -13.95 -1.31
C ASN A 305 -20.12 -13.41 0.01
N TYR A 306 -20.98 -12.93 0.92
CA TYR A 306 -20.57 -12.47 2.24
C TYR A 306 -20.04 -13.62 3.09
N LYS A 307 -20.66 -14.79 2.99
CA LYS A 307 -20.26 -16.01 3.71
C LYS A 307 -18.87 -16.49 3.30
N ASP A 308 -18.63 -16.64 2.00
CA ASP A 308 -17.32 -17.02 1.47
C ASP A 308 -16.25 -16.01 1.88
N ASN A 309 -16.55 -14.71 1.80
CA ASN A 309 -15.62 -13.66 2.17
C ASN A 309 -15.34 -13.64 3.68
N CYS A 310 -16.35 -13.90 4.51
CA CYS A 310 -16.21 -14.08 5.95
C CYS A 310 -15.17 -15.16 6.28
N TYR A 311 -15.30 -16.35 5.67
CA TYR A 311 -14.34 -17.44 5.86
C TYR A 311 -12.93 -17.12 5.35
N LYS A 312 -12.81 -16.42 4.22
CA LYS A 312 -11.52 -15.95 3.69
C LYS A 312 -10.83 -15.02 4.70
N LEU A 313 -11.53 -14.02 5.22
CA LEU A 313 -10.97 -13.08 6.20
C LEU A 313 -10.64 -13.78 7.53
N CYS A 314 -11.52 -14.66 7.99
CA CYS A 314 -11.30 -15.49 9.17
C CYS A 314 -10.03 -16.35 9.07
N THR A 315 -9.78 -16.94 7.89
CA THR A 315 -8.56 -17.72 7.64
C THR A 315 -7.29 -16.91 7.91
N LEU A 316 -7.25 -15.67 7.42
CA LEU A 316 -6.10 -14.78 7.59
C LEU A 316 -5.96 -14.29 9.03
N ASN A 317 -7.07 -13.94 9.67
CA ASN A 317 -7.08 -13.36 11.02
C ASN A 317 -6.75 -14.40 12.11
N THR A 318 -7.29 -15.61 12.00
CA THR A 318 -7.08 -16.70 12.97
C THR A 318 -5.85 -17.55 12.67
N ASN A 319 -5.15 -17.27 11.57
CA ASN A 319 -4.03 -18.07 11.10
C ASN A 319 -4.38 -19.55 10.88
N SER A 320 -5.60 -19.86 10.40
CA SER A 320 -6.07 -21.23 10.19
C SER A 320 -6.65 -21.45 8.80
N SER A 321 -6.01 -22.31 8.00
CA SER A 321 -6.49 -22.67 6.66
C SER A 321 -7.76 -23.54 6.66
N SER A 322 -8.20 -24.04 7.82
CA SER A 322 -9.39 -24.89 7.91
C SER A 322 -10.65 -24.19 7.43
N TYR A 323 -10.74 -22.86 7.58
CA TYR A 323 -11.90 -22.09 7.15
C TYR A 323 -12.04 -22.01 5.63
N CYS A 324 -10.95 -22.11 4.85
CA CYS A 324 -11.04 -22.16 3.38
C CYS A 324 -11.90 -23.33 2.90
N SER A 325 -11.88 -24.48 3.59
CA SER A 325 -12.70 -25.64 3.24
C SER A 325 -14.21 -25.38 3.27
N ARG A 326 -14.64 -24.32 3.97
CA ARG A 326 -16.04 -23.92 4.14
C ARG A 326 -16.53 -22.97 3.05
N ILE A 327 -15.64 -22.51 2.18
CA ILE A 327 -15.98 -21.66 1.04
C ILE A 327 -16.66 -22.51 -0.05
N SER A 328 -17.80 -22.01 -0.51
CA SER A 328 -18.75 -22.75 -1.34
C SER A 328 -18.24 -23.01 -2.77
N THR A 329 -17.58 -22.02 -3.37
CA THR A 329 -17.10 -22.11 -4.76
C THR A 329 -15.64 -22.54 -4.80
N GLU A 330 -15.30 -23.49 -5.68
CA GLU A 330 -13.94 -24.01 -5.83
C GLU A 330 -12.92 -22.91 -6.12
N THR A 331 -13.23 -22.00 -7.04
CA THR A 331 -12.32 -20.89 -7.40
C THR A 331 -11.98 -20.01 -6.21
N LYS A 332 -12.97 -19.61 -5.39
CA LYS A 332 -12.70 -18.79 -4.19
C LYS A 332 -12.03 -19.59 -3.09
N ARG A 333 -12.33 -20.89 -2.97
CA ARG A 333 -11.67 -21.78 -2.00
C ARG A 333 -10.19 -21.95 -2.33
N ASP A 334 -9.88 -22.19 -3.59
CA ASP A 334 -8.50 -22.28 -4.09
C ASP A 334 -7.76 -20.95 -3.89
N GLU A 335 -8.42 -19.83 -4.17
CA GLU A 335 -7.88 -18.48 -3.90
C GLU A 335 -7.60 -18.27 -2.40
N CYS A 336 -8.47 -18.75 -1.52
CA CYS A 336 -8.28 -18.69 -0.07
C CYS A 336 -7.03 -19.47 0.37
N TYR A 337 -6.90 -20.73 -0.05
CA TYR A 337 -5.71 -21.54 0.25
C TYR A 337 -4.44 -20.94 -0.34
N PHE A 338 -4.50 -20.42 -1.57
CA PHE A 338 -3.40 -19.75 -2.24
C PHE A 338 -2.90 -18.54 -1.44
N ASN A 339 -3.82 -17.65 -1.05
CA ASN A 339 -3.46 -16.44 -0.28
C ASN A 339 -2.93 -16.81 1.11
N PHE A 340 -3.55 -17.78 1.78
CA PHE A 340 -3.08 -18.26 3.08
C PHE A 340 -1.66 -18.81 2.98
N ALA A 341 -1.42 -19.75 2.06
CA ALA A 341 -0.15 -20.40 1.86
C ALA A 341 0.99 -19.39 1.61
N ILE A 342 0.77 -18.38 0.75
CA ILE A 342 1.76 -17.34 0.49
C ILE A 342 1.97 -16.44 1.71
N SER A 343 0.90 -16.03 2.39
CA SER A 343 1.03 -15.11 3.53
C SER A 343 1.70 -15.73 4.76
N LYS A 344 1.65 -17.06 4.87
CA LYS A 344 2.14 -17.83 6.03
C LYS A 344 3.30 -18.76 5.69
N ASN A 345 3.77 -18.76 4.45
CA ASN A 345 4.71 -19.73 3.91
C ASN A 345 4.30 -21.19 4.22
N ASP A 346 3.01 -21.50 4.12
CA ASP A 346 2.47 -22.84 4.38
C ASP A 346 2.24 -23.60 3.07
N VAL A 347 3.28 -24.31 2.63
CA VAL A 347 3.23 -25.08 1.38
C VAL A 347 2.19 -26.22 1.42
N LEU A 348 1.84 -26.74 2.60
CA LEU A 348 0.82 -27.79 2.73
C LEU A 348 -0.58 -27.27 2.40
N SER A 349 -0.84 -25.98 2.61
CA SER A 349 -2.09 -25.36 2.18
C SER A 349 -2.19 -25.30 0.64
N CYS A 350 -1.07 -25.24 -0.10
CA CYS A 350 -1.10 -25.37 -1.56
C CYS A 350 -1.58 -26.76 -2.02
N ASP A 351 -1.37 -27.81 -1.22
CA ASP A 351 -1.79 -29.17 -1.58
C ASP A 351 -3.32 -29.31 -1.68
N LYS A 352 -4.04 -28.49 -0.92
CA LYS A 352 -5.51 -28.44 -0.86
C LYS A 352 -6.17 -27.71 -2.04
N ILE A 353 -5.38 -27.08 -2.91
CA ILE A 353 -5.87 -26.40 -4.11
C ILE A 353 -6.21 -27.43 -5.18
N VAL A 354 -7.40 -27.34 -5.75
CA VAL A 354 -7.86 -28.28 -6.80
C VAL A 354 -7.33 -27.86 -8.17
N GLY A 355 -7.41 -26.57 -8.50
CA GLY A 355 -6.94 -26.03 -9.77
C GLY A 355 -5.44 -26.22 -9.98
N THR A 356 -5.06 -27.03 -10.96
CA THR A 356 -3.66 -27.42 -11.22
C THR A 356 -2.74 -26.21 -11.43
N LEU A 357 -3.15 -25.23 -12.24
CA LEU A 357 -2.35 -24.02 -12.47
C LEU A 357 -2.15 -23.20 -11.19
N SER A 358 -3.21 -23.01 -10.40
CA SER A 358 -3.16 -22.30 -9.12
C SER A 358 -2.29 -23.03 -8.11
N LYS A 359 -2.39 -24.36 -8.04
CA LYS A 359 -1.57 -25.22 -7.17
C LYS A 359 -0.09 -25.11 -7.51
N LYS A 360 0.28 -25.26 -8.79
CA LYS A 360 1.66 -25.08 -9.26
C LYS A 360 2.21 -23.72 -8.88
N THR A 361 1.45 -22.66 -9.17
CA THR A 361 1.85 -21.27 -8.88
C THR A 361 2.00 -21.04 -7.38
N CYS A 362 1.11 -21.63 -6.56
CA CYS A 362 1.17 -21.56 -5.10
C CYS A 362 2.48 -22.16 -4.58
N VAL A 363 2.74 -23.44 -4.92
CA VAL A 363 3.94 -24.17 -4.48
C VAL A 363 5.21 -23.43 -4.90
N GLN A 364 5.28 -22.97 -6.15
CA GLN A 364 6.42 -22.20 -6.65
C GLN A 364 6.67 -20.92 -5.85
N LYS A 365 5.61 -20.14 -5.56
CA LYS A 365 5.75 -18.89 -4.80
C LYS A 365 6.17 -19.11 -3.35
N VAL A 366 5.60 -20.12 -2.69
CA VAL A 366 5.97 -20.46 -1.31
C VAL A 366 7.41 -20.96 -1.23
N ALA A 367 7.78 -21.93 -2.09
CA ALA A 367 9.14 -22.48 -2.13
C ALA A 367 10.20 -21.41 -2.44
N LEU A 368 9.88 -20.44 -3.30
CA LEU A 368 10.75 -19.32 -3.61
C LEU A 368 10.91 -18.36 -2.41
N ALA A 369 9.82 -18.04 -1.73
CA ALA A 369 9.83 -17.15 -0.55
C ALA A 369 10.62 -17.77 0.62
N ASP A 370 10.50 -19.09 0.81
CA ASP A 370 11.19 -19.84 1.85
C ASP A 370 12.61 -20.28 1.46
N ALA A 371 13.00 -20.10 0.19
CA ALA A 371 14.24 -20.60 -0.40
C ALA A 371 14.45 -22.12 -0.17
N LYS A 372 13.35 -22.89 -0.25
CA LYS A 372 13.30 -24.34 0.00
C LYS A 372 12.85 -25.09 -1.25
N PRO A 373 13.76 -25.49 -2.15
CA PRO A 373 13.40 -26.16 -3.40
C PRO A 373 12.67 -27.48 -3.17
N ASN A 374 12.96 -28.20 -2.08
CA ASN A 374 12.30 -29.47 -1.74
C ASN A 374 10.78 -29.35 -1.53
N GLU A 375 10.25 -28.15 -1.30
CA GLU A 375 8.80 -27.92 -1.25
C GLU A 375 8.10 -28.16 -2.60
N CYS A 376 8.82 -28.06 -3.71
CA CYS A 376 8.32 -28.42 -5.05
C CYS A 376 7.90 -29.90 -5.15
N GLU A 377 8.34 -30.77 -4.24
CA GLU A 377 7.98 -32.19 -4.21
C GLU A 377 6.48 -32.43 -3.99
N ILE A 378 5.74 -31.46 -3.45
CA ILE A 378 4.28 -31.54 -3.33
C ILE A 378 3.62 -31.77 -4.69
N LEU A 379 4.23 -31.25 -5.77
CA LEU A 379 3.72 -31.46 -7.13
C LEU A 379 3.85 -32.91 -7.59
N LEU A 380 4.81 -33.69 -7.08
CA LEU A 380 4.99 -35.11 -7.43
C LEU A 380 3.82 -35.99 -6.94
N ASN A 381 3.16 -35.59 -5.85
CA ASN A 381 2.01 -36.33 -5.30
C ASN A 381 0.72 -36.09 -6.08
N THR A 382 0.72 -35.12 -7.01
CA THR A 382 -0.46 -34.78 -7.80
C THR A 382 -0.34 -35.35 -9.20
N LYS A 383 -1.19 -36.34 -9.53
CA LYS A 383 -1.18 -37.08 -10.82
C LYS A 383 -1.20 -36.19 -12.07
N SER A 384 -1.60 -34.93 -11.94
CA SER A 384 -1.72 -33.98 -13.05
C SER A 384 -0.41 -33.30 -13.45
N PHE A 385 0.66 -33.37 -12.63
CA PHE A 385 1.93 -32.74 -12.99
C PHE A 385 2.92 -33.74 -13.58
N SER A 386 3.55 -33.31 -14.67
CA SER A 386 4.69 -34.00 -15.25
C SER A 386 5.96 -33.74 -14.45
N LEU A 387 6.94 -34.66 -14.54
CA LEU A 387 8.27 -34.44 -13.96
C LEU A 387 8.88 -33.11 -14.42
N LYS A 388 8.65 -32.73 -15.68
CA LYS A 388 9.08 -31.45 -16.25
C LYS A 388 8.54 -30.23 -15.47
N GLU A 389 7.31 -30.28 -14.99
CA GLU A 389 6.75 -29.13 -14.25
C GLU A 389 7.32 -29.03 -12.83
N VAL A 390 7.68 -30.16 -12.24
CA VAL A 390 8.40 -30.19 -10.95
C VAL A 390 9.82 -29.67 -11.15
N SER A 391 10.48 -30.08 -12.23
CA SER A 391 11.77 -29.52 -12.66
C SER A 391 11.74 -28.01 -12.83
N ASP A 392 10.72 -27.48 -13.50
CA ASP A 392 10.55 -26.03 -13.68
C ASP A 392 10.44 -25.30 -12.33
N CYS A 393 9.77 -25.91 -11.34
CA CYS A 393 9.69 -25.37 -9.98
C CYS A 393 11.07 -25.29 -9.32
N TYR A 394 11.83 -26.40 -9.33
CA TYR A 394 13.19 -26.41 -8.76
C TYR A 394 14.09 -25.35 -9.37
N LEU A 395 14.12 -25.27 -10.70
CA LEU A 395 14.97 -24.32 -11.42
C LEU A 395 14.63 -22.86 -11.06
N GLN A 396 13.34 -22.53 -10.92
CA GLN A 396 12.93 -21.18 -10.53
C GLN A 396 13.35 -20.84 -9.10
N VAL A 397 13.19 -21.75 -8.14
CA VAL A 397 13.56 -21.52 -6.74
C VAL A 397 15.06 -21.34 -6.60
N VAL A 398 15.85 -22.23 -7.21
CA VAL A 398 17.32 -22.22 -7.15
C VAL A 398 17.89 -20.96 -7.83
N ALA A 399 17.31 -20.52 -8.94
CA ALA A 399 17.75 -19.31 -9.64
C ALA A 399 17.31 -18.01 -8.96
N GLY A 400 16.13 -17.99 -8.34
CA GLY A 400 15.49 -16.77 -7.83
C GLY A 400 15.77 -16.44 -6.36
N SER A 401 16.33 -17.37 -5.58
CA SER A 401 16.51 -17.18 -4.13
C SER A 401 17.89 -17.62 -3.63
N LYS A 402 18.30 -17.10 -2.45
CA LYS A 402 19.51 -17.52 -1.73
C LYS A 402 19.27 -18.86 -1.01
N VAL A 403 19.11 -19.94 -1.78
CA VAL A 403 18.93 -21.31 -1.26
C VAL A 403 20.19 -21.78 -0.53
N SER A 404 20.08 -22.16 0.75
CA SER A 404 21.25 -22.69 1.47
C SER A 404 21.65 -24.09 0.97
N PHE A 405 22.90 -24.47 1.22
CA PHE A 405 23.37 -25.83 0.93
C PHE A 405 22.50 -26.92 1.59
N GLU A 406 22.06 -26.74 2.83
CA GLU A 406 21.20 -27.69 3.56
C GLU A 406 19.84 -27.87 2.87
N ASN A 407 19.25 -26.78 2.38
CA ASN A 407 18.00 -26.83 1.63
C ASN A 407 18.15 -27.58 0.30
N CYS A 408 19.31 -27.48 -0.36
CA CYS A 408 19.62 -28.29 -1.53
C CYS A 408 19.75 -29.78 -1.17
N GLN A 409 20.37 -30.11 -0.04
CA GLN A 409 20.54 -31.51 0.38
C GLN A 409 19.22 -32.22 0.69
N ALA A 410 18.21 -31.48 1.14
CA ALA A 410 16.89 -31.99 1.47
C ALA A 410 16.06 -32.45 0.24
N MET A 411 16.51 -32.12 -0.98
CA MET A 411 15.84 -32.52 -2.22
C MET A 411 15.97 -34.03 -2.46
N LYS A 412 14.89 -34.68 -2.93
CA LYS A 412 14.90 -36.10 -3.31
C LYS A 412 15.38 -36.36 -4.73
N ASP A 413 15.17 -35.43 -5.64
CA ASP A 413 15.60 -35.59 -7.04
C ASP A 413 17.12 -35.38 -7.15
N GLY A 414 17.86 -36.45 -7.44
CA GLY A 414 19.32 -36.43 -7.46
C GLY A 414 19.90 -35.44 -8.47
N TYR A 415 19.29 -35.29 -9.65
CA TYR A 415 19.82 -34.39 -10.68
C TYR A 415 19.66 -32.92 -10.29
N TYR A 416 18.47 -32.51 -9.82
CA TYR A 416 18.26 -31.12 -9.39
C TYR A 416 18.94 -30.82 -8.06
N LYS A 417 19.07 -31.82 -7.18
CA LYS A 417 19.88 -31.72 -5.95
C LYS A 417 21.32 -31.36 -6.26
N ASP A 418 21.95 -32.11 -7.17
CA ASP A 418 23.34 -31.88 -7.57
C ASP A 418 23.56 -30.48 -8.15
N GLN A 419 22.64 -30.00 -9.00
CA GLN A 419 22.68 -28.64 -9.53
C GLN A 419 22.51 -27.57 -8.45
N CYS A 420 21.58 -27.78 -7.52
CA CYS A 420 21.34 -26.88 -6.40
C CYS A 420 22.58 -26.78 -5.51
N ILE A 421 23.16 -27.93 -5.13
CA ILE A 421 24.38 -28.01 -4.31
C ILE A 421 25.53 -27.27 -4.98
N TYR A 422 25.79 -27.53 -6.27
CA TYR A 422 26.83 -26.85 -7.02
C TYR A 422 26.67 -25.32 -7.00
N LEU A 423 25.45 -24.82 -7.24
CA LEU A 423 25.16 -23.39 -7.22
C LEU A 423 25.28 -22.78 -5.82
N ALA A 424 24.89 -23.50 -4.77
CA ALA A 424 25.04 -23.08 -3.39
C ALA A 424 26.52 -22.93 -3.00
N ILE A 425 27.35 -23.96 -3.28
CA ILE A 425 28.81 -23.93 -3.03
C ILE A 425 29.44 -22.71 -3.69
N LYS A 426 29.17 -22.50 -4.99
CA LYS A 426 29.72 -21.38 -5.74
C LYS A 426 29.28 -20.02 -5.20
N ARG A 427 28.02 -19.88 -4.78
CA ARG A 427 27.47 -18.63 -4.26
C ARG A 427 28.00 -18.29 -2.86
N GLU A 428 28.12 -19.30 -2.01
CA GLU A 428 28.49 -19.14 -0.60
C GLU A 428 30.01 -19.21 -0.37
N GLY A 429 30.79 -19.60 -1.40
CA GLY A 429 32.24 -19.76 -1.28
C GLY A 429 32.62 -20.91 -0.34
N LEU A 430 31.82 -21.98 -0.33
CA LEU A 430 32.07 -23.15 0.52
C LEU A 430 33.31 -23.90 0.02
N ALA A 431 33.97 -24.60 0.94
CA ALA A 431 35.15 -25.41 0.62
C ALA A 431 34.83 -26.50 -0.42
N THR A 432 35.82 -26.86 -1.22
CA THR A 432 35.71 -27.89 -2.26
C THR A 432 35.30 -29.26 -1.73
N ASP A 433 35.52 -29.54 -0.44
CA ASP A 433 35.09 -30.79 0.19
C ASP A 433 33.55 -30.98 0.12
N TYR A 434 32.79 -29.88 0.00
CA TYR A 434 31.34 -29.93 -0.21
C TYR A 434 30.96 -30.46 -1.59
N CYS A 435 31.87 -30.46 -2.57
CA CYS A 435 31.62 -31.05 -3.89
C CYS A 435 31.41 -32.58 -3.81
N ALA A 436 31.87 -33.24 -2.74
CA ALA A 436 31.63 -34.67 -2.51
C ALA A 436 30.14 -35.05 -2.39
N PHE A 437 29.27 -34.08 -2.08
CA PHE A 437 27.82 -34.29 -2.01
C PHE A 437 27.13 -34.26 -3.39
N ILE A 438 27.86 -33.96 -4.46
CA ILE A 438 27.37 -34.00 -5.84
C ILE A 438 27.58 -35.42 -6.39
N LEU A 439 26.49 -36.10 -6.74
CA LEU A 439 26.53 -37.47 -7.28
C LEU A 439 26.91 -37.50 -8.76
N ASP A 440 26.46 -36.52 -9.55
CA ASP A 440 26.81 -36.35 -10.94
C ASP A 440 28.31 -36.02 -11.08
N SER A 441 29.05 -36.98 -11.64
CA SER A 441 30.51 -36.87 -11.78
C SER A 441 30.96 -35.66 -12.61
N SER A 442 30.15 -35.19 -13.57
CA SER A 442 30.50 -34.03 -14.41
C SER A 442 30.39 -32.73 -13.60
N LEU A 443 29.26 -32.54 -12.90
CA LEU A 443 29.05 -31.40 -11.99
C LEU A 443 30.05 -31.39 -10.85
N ARG A 444 30.37 -32.55 -10.26
CA ARG A 444 31.38 -32.66 -9.20
C ARG A 444 32.76 -32.21 -9.69
N ASN A 445 33.20 -32.68 -10.85
CA ASN A 445 34.48 -32.27 -11.44
C ASN A 445 34.51 -30.76 -11.78
N MET A 446 33.38 -30.15 -12.13
CA MET A 446 33.30 -28.69 -12.33
C MET A 446 33.38 -27.93 -11.01
N CYS A 447 32.75 -28.46 -9.97
CA CYS A 447 32.79 -27.92 -8.61
C CYS A 447 34.21 -27.93 -8.03
N GLU A 448 34.95 -29.03 -8.16
CA GLU A 448 36.30 -29.18 -7.60
C GLU A 448 37.37 -28.31 -8.29
N LYS A 449 37.09 -27.80 -9.49
CA LYS A 449 38.04 -27.00 -10.30
C LYS A 449 37.83 -25.49 -10.20
N GLY A 450 36.64 -25.05 -9.78
CA GLY A 450 36.26 -23.64 -9.71
C GLY A 450 36.50 -23.10 -8.31
#